data_AF-A0A928S5L3-F1
#
_entry.id   AF-A0A928S5L3-F1
#
_cell.length_a   1.000
_cell.length_b   1.000
_cell.length_c   1.000
_cell.angle_alpha   90.00
_cell.angle_beta   90.00
_cell.angle_gamma   90.00
#
_symmetry.space_group_name_H-M   'P 1'
#
loop_
_entity.id
_entity.type
_entity.pdbx_description
1 polymer ?
#
loop_
_entity_poly.entity_id
_entity_poly.type
_entity_poly.pdbx_seq_one_letter_code
_entity_poly.pdbx_strand_id
1 'polypeptide(L)'
;MRNILVILIAVLTCAACAGEPAFAQLTQTTWDGSEGTNWFEGDNWSGSVVPDDTFEAVIPHNPTGGSVWPVIDNSEVDAEAGKLTMTVSGGTRAKLTIKSGSVLILGNGGALTSTVDGDLVLGDGSLPYGSLKINGTHTITGKGGTIELKEKSSIIPLNDTDDLLILTGDSGCTGYPDDRACSLTVFGIGYIAVRLDNRAFVVGKDASKPLKLDGYDMTGTSVGWWIAEDGGSIAIGTDITGACTWLTKANAPGSFLLGHPDVGDGCVAATGEVILKSGLLSVLDGSRFCTSGKLTWKSVDVNGTPSQAQIVTTGAATATFGLGSASSCTACNVE
;
A
#
# COMPACT_ATOMS: atom_id res chain seq x y z
N MET A 1 69.90 24.91 56.43
CA MET A 1 69.55 26.04 55.53
C MET A 1 69.08 25.43 54.23
N ARG A 2 67.77 25.30 54.04
CA ARG A 2 66.90 26.25 53.31
C ARG A 2 67.02 26.08 51.78
N ASN A 3 65.94 25.52 51.22
CA ASN A 3 65.17 26.05 50.08
C ASN A 3 65.58 25.71 48.63
N ILE A 4 64.53 25.29 47.88
CA ILE A 4 64.27 25.49 46.43
C ILE A 4 65.03 24.48 45.53
N LEU A 5 64.40 23.63 44.72
CA LEU A 5 63.53 23.98 43.60
C LEU A 5 62.67 22.77 43.19
N VAL A 6 61.35 22.92 43.36
CA VAL A 6 60.30 22.18 42.65
C VAL A 6 60.30 22.64 41.19
N ILE A 7 59.74 21.82 40.29
CA ILE A 7 59.42 22.06 38.87
C ILE A 7 60.43 21.38 37.93
N LEU A 8 60.04 20.25 37.31
CA LEU A 8 59.96 20.11 35.84
C LEU A 8 59.47 18.69 35.47
N ILE A 9 58.29 18.66 34.84
CA ILE A 9 57.91 17.76 33.74
C ILE A 9 57.55 16.31 34.10
N ALA A 10 56.31 16.16 34.57
CA ALA A 10 55.47 15.08 34.07
C ALA A 10 54.96 15.52 32.68
N VAL A 11 55.59 15.05 31.60
CA VAL A 11 54.96 15.09 30.26
C VAL A 11 53.81 14.09 30.32
N LEU A 12 52.65 14.57 30.72
CA LEU A 12 51.38 13.91 30.47
C LEU A 12 51.19 13.96 28.96
N THR A 13 51.48 12.86 28.27
CA THR A 13 51.05 12.64 26.89
C THR A 13 49.52 12.59 26.89
N CYS A 14 48.90 13.77 26.83
CA CYS A 14 47.57 13.93 26.27
C CYS A 14 47.67 13.50 24.80
N ALA A 15 47.55 12.19 24.56
CA ALA A 15 47.13 11.70 23.26
C ALA A 15 45.78 12.35 23.01
N ALA A 16 45.80 13.39 22.18
CA ALA A 16 44.60 13.96 21.64
C ALA A 16 43.86 12.83 20.94
N CYS A 17 42.78 12.35 21.55
CA CYS A 17 41.64 11.86 20.80
C CYS A 17 41.19 13.02 19.92
N ALA A 18 41.87 13.22 18.79
CA ALA A 18 41.27 13.85 17.64
C ALA A 18 40.14 12.90 17.27
N GLY A 19 38.95 13.16 17.83
CA GLY A 19 37.74 12.48 17.40
C GLY A 19 37.67 12.64 15.90
N GLU A 20 37.65 11.51 15.19
CA GLU A 20 37.42 11.54 13.75
C GLU A 20 36.17 12.41 13.51
N PRO A 21 36.21 13.32 12.54
CA PRO A 21 35.04 14.12 12.24
C PRO A 21 33.88 13.16 12.02
N ALA A 22 32.86 13.25 12.85
CA ALA A 22 31.64 12.50 12.66
C ALA A 22 31.07 12.97 11.32
N PHE A 23 31.34 12.22 10.26
CA PHE A 23 30.68 12.43 8.99
C PHE A 23 29.20 12.25 9.28
N ALA A 24 28.43 13.31 9.05
CA ALA A 24 26.98 13.23 9.13
C ALA A 24 26.57 12.13 8.14
N GLN A 25 26.13 10.99 8.68
CA GLN A 25 25.65 9.89 7.86
C GLN A 25 24.47 10.42 7.08
N LEU A 26 24.60 10.46 5.75
CA LEU A 26 23.48 10.77 4.89
C LEU A 26 22.45 9.65 5.11
N THR A 27 21.23 10.00 5.50
CA THR A 27 20.13 9.04 5.71
C THR A 27 19.03 9.18 4.66
N GLN A 28 19.20 10.13 3.74
CA GLN A 28 18.24 10.43 2.68
C GLN A 28 18.96 10.88 1.41
N THR A 29 18.40 10.54 0.27
CA THR A 29 18.84 11.04 -1.03
C THR A 29 17.63 11.53 -1.81
N THR A 30 17.78 12.67 -2.49
CA THR A 30 16.67 13.37 -3.16
C THR A 30 16.83 13.28 -4.66
N TRP A 31 15.75 12.90 -5.35
CA TRP A 31 15.68 12.88 -6.80
C TRP A 31 15.76 14.30 -7.36
N ASP A 32 16.75 14.55 -8.20
CA ASP A 32 16.87 15.80 -8.95
C ASP A 32 16.53 15.63 -10.43
N GLY A 33 16.66 14.42 -11.00
CA GLY A 33 16.34 14.11 -12.39
C GLY A 33 17.21 14.85 -13.41
N SER A 34 18.44 15.23 -13.03
CA SER A 34 19.32 16.07 -13.85
C SER A 34 19.83 15.38 -15.13
N GLU A 35 20.01 14.06 -15.11
CA GLU A 35 20.53 13.24 -16.21
C GLU A 35 19.46 12.37 -16.89
N GLY A 36 18.22 12.38 -16.40
CA GLY A 36 17.09 11.70 -17.02
C GLY A 36 16.18 11.03 -16.02
N THR A 37 15.53 9.94 -16.44
CA THR A 37 14.49 9.27 -15.66
C THR A 37 14.97 8.01 -14.95
N ASN A 38 16.18 7.52 -15.22
CA ASN A 38 16.62 6.22 -14.73
C ASN A 38 16.90 6.25 -13.22
N TRP A 39 16.14 5.47 -12.44
CA TRP A 39 16.32 5.31 -10.98
C TRP A 39 17.76 4.93 -10.60
N PHE A 40 18.40 4.08 -11.40
CA PHE A 40 19.72 3.52 -11.09
C PHE A 40 20.89 4.43 -11.46
N GLU A 41 20.62 5.57 -12.10
CA GLU A 41 21.66 6.54 -12.43
C GLU A 41 21.94 7.42 -11.20
N GLY A 42 23.13 7.26 -10.63
CA GLY A 42 23.52 7.97 -9.41
C GLY A 42 23.40 9.48 -9.55
N ASP A 43 23.75 10.03 -10.72
CA ASP A 43 23.73 11.46 -10.98
C ASP A 43 22.32 12.07 -10.98
N ASN A 44 21.25 11.28 -11.02
CA ASN A 44 19.87 11.76 -10.80
C ASN A 44 19.52 11.96 -9.31
N TRP A 45 20.44 11.63 -8.40
CA TRP A 45 20.24 11.67 -6.96
C TRP A 45 21.24 12.60 -6.27
N SER A 46 20.78 13.29 -5.23
CA SER A 46 21.63 14.16 -4.44
C SER A 46 22.84 13.42 -3.87
N GLY A 47 24.04 13.93 -4.14
CA GLY A 47 25.29 13.31 -3.69
C GLY A 47 25.75 12.12 -4.55
N SER A 48 25.13 11.90 -5.71
CA SER A 48 25.39 10.77 -6.60
C SER A 48 25.19 9.40 -5.92
N VAL A 49 24.24 9.32 -4.99
CA VAL A 49 23.91 8.10 -4.22
C VAL A 49 22.50 7.65 -4.59
N VAL A 50 22.41 6.50 -5.26
CA VAL A 50 21.15 5.78 -5.49
C VAL A 50 20.64 5.25 -4.15
N PRO A 51 19.34 5.42 -3.81
CA PRO A 51 18.78 4.86 -2.58
C PRO A 51 18.95 3.34 -2.51
N ASP A 52 19.19 2.83 -1.30
CA ASP A 52 19.16 1.42 -0.93
C ASP A 52 18.25 1.22 0.31
N ASP A 53 18.22 0.01 0.88
CA ASP A 53 17.44 -0.33 2.08
C ASP A 53 17.78 0.50 3.35
N THR A 54 18.89 1.25 3.36
CA THR A 54 19.28 2.14 4.45
C THR A 54 18.91 3.61 4.21
N PHE A 55 18.69 4.03 2.97
CA PHE A 55 18.39 5.42 2.62
C PHE A 55 16.88 5.67 2.44
N GLU A 56 16.45 6.88 2.81
CA GLU A 56 15.18 7.43 2.35
C GLU A 56 15.32 8.01 0.93
N ALA A 57 14.50 7.53 0.00
CA ALA A 57 14.34 8.10 -1.33
C ALA A 57 13.30 9.23 -1.30
N VAL A 58 13.73 10.46 -1.56
CA VAL A 58 12.85 11.64 -1.59
C VAL A 58 12.59 12.07 -3.03
N ILE A 59 11.34 12.03 -3.47
CA ILE A 59 10.90 12.52 -4.77
C ILE A 59 10.12 13.82 -4.57
N PRO A 60 10.70 14.99 -4.88
CA PRO A 60 10.05 16.27 -4.69
C PRO A 60 8.95 16.49 -5.74
N HIS A 61 7.94 17.29 -5.44
CA HIS A 61 6.90 17.70 -6.40
C HIS A 61 7.43 18.54 -7.58
N ASN A 62 8.67 19.04 -7.52
CA ASN A 62 9.33 19.79 -8.59
C ASN A 62 10.84 19.51 -8.55
N PRO A 63 11.32 18.42 -9.19
CA PRO A 63 12.74 18.11 -9.28
C PRO A 63 13.52 19.26 -9.93
N THR A 64 14.82 19.38 -9.62
CA THR A 64 15.71 20.41 -10.19
C THR A 64 15.79 20.30 -11.71
N GLY A 65 15.80 19.08 -12.26
CA GLY A 65 15.71 18.77 -13.68
C GLY A 65 14.33 19.04 -14.31
N GLY A 66 13.39 19.63 -13.56
CA GLY A 66 12.02 19.90 -13.99
C GLY A 66 11.12 18.68 -13.82
N SER A 67 10.11 18.52 -14.68
CA SER A 67 9.13 17.42 -14.62
C SER A 67 9.68 16.05 -15.07
N VAL A 68 10.96 15.79 -14.81
CA VAL A 68 11.64 14.52 -15.08
C VAL A 68 11.48 13.62 -13.87
N TRP A 69 10.59 12.64 -14.00
CA TRP A 69 10.21 11.75 -12.91
C TRP A 69 11.03 10.45 -12.93
N PRO A 70 11.37 9.89 -11.77
CA PRO A 70 12.05 8.62 -11.70
C PRO A 70 11.18 7.51 -12.30
N VAL A 71 11.86 6.64 -13.02
CA VAL A 71 11.35 5.42 -13.62
C VAL A 71 12.30 4.30 -13.24
N ILE A 72 11.76 3.26 -12.61
CA ILE A 72 12.47 2.01 -12.40
C ILE A 72 12.20 1.16 -13.63
N ASP A 73 13.20 1.07 -14.51
CA ASP A 73 13.17 0.38 -15.80
C ASP A 73 14.40 -0.51 -15.92
N ASN A 74 14.47 -1.52 -15.05
CA ASN A 74 15.53 -2.52 -15.11
C ASN A 74 15.02 -3.82 -14.48
N SER A 75 15.05 -4.90 -15.26
CA SER A 75 14.67 -6.24 -14.79
C SER A 75 15.84 -7.01 -14.18
N GLU A 76 17.07 -6.49 -14.23
CA GLU A 76 18.26 -7.21 -13.76
C GLU A 76 18.58 -6.93 -12.29
N VAL A 77 18.17 -5.76 -11.78
CA VAL A 77 18.44 -5.33 -10.40
C VAL A 77 17.16 -4.74 -9.82
N ASP A 78 16.75 -5.24 -8.65
CA ASP A 78 15.63 -4.68 -7.90
C ASP A 78 16.05 -3.30 -7.36
N ALA A 79 15.20 -2.28 -7.52
CA ALA A 79 15.41 -1.00 -6.83
C ALA A 79 15.06 -1.17 -5.35
N GLU A 80 15.80 -0.50 -4.47
CA GLU A 80 15.59 -0.56 -3.03
C GLU A 80 15.44 0.86 -2.45
N ALA A 81 14.65 0.98 -1.39
CA ALA A 81 14.63 2.17 -0.55
C ALA A 81 14.18 1.80 0.87
N GLY A 82 14.92 2.22 1.89
CA GLY A 82 14.48 2.08 3.27
C GLY A 82 13.16 2.79 3.52
N LYS A 83 13.01 4.01 2.97
CA LYS A 83 11.75 4.77 2.97
C LYS A 83 11.55 5.47 1.63
N LEU A 84 10.30 5.75 1.28
CA LEU A 84 9.91 6.55 0.14
C LEU A 84 9.12 7.78 0.61
N THR A 85 9.55 8.97 0.21
CA THR A 85 8.82 10.22 0.44
C THR A 85 8.52 10.89 -0.89
N MET A 86 7.24 10.95 -1.25
CA MET A 86 6.73 11.62 -2.45
C MET A 86 5.86 12.80 -2.04
N THR A 87 6.23 14.01 -2.47
CA THR A 87 5.56 15.24 -2.01
C THR A 87 4.59 15.81 -3.04
N VAL A 88 3.68 16.66 -2.58
CA VAL A 88 2.78 17.47 -3.41
C VAL A 88 2.88 18.94 -3.00
N SER A 89 2.90 19.87 -3.96
CA SER A 89 2.80 21.31 -3.69
C SER A 89 2.26 22.06 -4.90
N GLY A 90 1.45 23.08 -4.66
CA GLY A 90 0.89 23.92 -5.73
C GLY A 90 0.07 23.15 -6.77
N GLY A 91 -0.50 21.99 -6.41
CA GLY A 91 -1.23 21.10 -7.32
C GLY A 91 -0.35 20.18 -8.18
N THR A 92 0.98 20.32 -8.13
CA THR A 92 1.91 19.39 -8.80
C THR A 92 2.22 18.22 -7.87
N ARG A 93 2.12 17.01 -8.40
CA ARG A 93 2.28 15.75 -7.66
C ARG A 93 3.58 15.08 -8.08
N ALA A 94 4.40 14.67 -7.11
CA ALA A 94 5.52 13.79 -7.39
C ALA A 94 5.04 12.50 -8.07
N LYS A 95 5.85 11.93 -8.96
CA LYS A 95 5.51 10.69 -9.65
C LYS A 95 6.69 9.71 -9.60
N LEU A 96 6.37 8.43 -9.42
CA LEU A 96 7.30 7.31 -9.59
C LEU A 96 6.61 6.24 -10.43
N THR A 97 7.29 5.73 -11.44
CA THR A 97 6.78 4.61 -12.26
C THR A 97 7.70 3.41 -12.14
N ILE A 98 7.16 2.28 -11.69
CA ILE A 98 7.84 0.98 -11.70
C ILE A 98 7.40 0.27 -12.96
N LYS A 99 8.28 0.16 -13.96
CA LYS A 99 7.91 -0.47 -15.22
C LYS A 99 7.73 -1.97 -15.08
N SER A 100 7.11 -2.48 -16.11
CA SER A 100 6.97 -3.88 -16.47
C SER A 100 8.25 -4.69 -16.26
N GLY A 101 8.20 -5.71 -15.38
CA GLY A 101 9.35 -6.56 -15.02
C GLY A 101 10.30 -5.98 -13.98
N SER A 102 10.08 -4.74 -13.56
CA SER A 102 10.91 -4.08 -12.55
C SER A 102 10.30 -4.20 -11.15
N VAL A 103 11.14 -4.04 -10.13
CA VAL A 103 10.76 -4.18 -8.74
C VAL A 103 11.27 -2.98 -7.95
N LEU A 104 10.43 -2.48 -7.02
CA LEU A 104 10.85 -1.65 -5.90
C LEU A 104 10.66 -2.44 -4.60
N ILE A 105 11.72 -2.58 -3.80
CA ILE A 105 11.67 -3.11 -2.45
C ILE A 105 11.62 -1.92 -1.49
N LEU A 106 10.60 -1.88 -0.63
CA LEU A 106 10.51 -0.89 0.45
C LEU A 106 10.78 -1.55 1.81
N GLY A 107 11.68 -0.94 2.56
CA GLY A 107 12.04 -1.32 3.91
C GLY A 107 13.28 -2.21 4.01
N ASN A 108 13.67 -2.51 5.25
CA ASN A 108 14.89 -3.23 5.59
C ASN A 108 14.67 -4.36 6.62
N GLY A 109 13.44 -4.88 6.68
CA GLY A 109 13.01 -5.88 7.66
C GLY A 109 12.53 -5.28 8.99
N GLY A 110 12.80 -3.99 9.23
CA GLY A 110 12.31 -3.25 10.38
C GLY A 110 10.89 -2.69 10.22
N ALA A 111 10.47 -1.89 11.20
CA ALA A 111 9.25 -1.09 11.12
C ALA A 111 9.57 0.30 10.56
N LEU A 112 9.09 0.62 9.37
CA LEU A 112 9.37 1.88 8.68
C LEU A 112 8.11 2.55 8.15
N THR A 113 8.21 3.85 7.87
CA THR A 113 7.10 4.67 7.37
C THR A 113 7.54 5.43 6.13
N SER A 114 6.75 5.33 5.07
CA SER A 114 6.85 6.09 3.83
C SER A 114 5.66 7.02 3.68
N THR A 115 5.88 8.14 2.98
CA THR A 115 4.84 9.11 2.65
C THR A 115 4.64 9.14 1.14
N VAL A 116 3.44 8.83 0.67
CA VAL A 116 3.07 8.91 -0.74
C VAL A 116 1.91 9.88 -0.85
N ASP A 117 2.22 11.16 -1.09
CA ASP A 117 1.24 12.20 -1.45
C ASP A 117 1.12 12.39 -2.96
N GLY A 118 2.07 11.82 -3.71
CA GLY A 118 2.12 11.82 -5.17
C GLY A 118 1.44 10.60 -5.81
N ASP A 119 1.94 10.22 -6.98
CA ASP A 119 1.42 9.10 -7.77
C ASP A 119 2.50 8.02 -7.97
N LEU A 120 2.35 6.90 -7.25
CA LEU A 120 3.15 5.70 -7.42
C LEU A 120 2.43 4.76 -8.39
N VAL A 121 3.01 4.54 -9.58
CA VAL A 121 2.40 3.71 -10.63
C VAL A 121 3.20 2.42 -10.79
N LEU A 122 2.52 1.29 -10.64
CA LEU A 122 3.09 -0.05 -10.83
C LEU A 122 2.63 -0.57 -12.21
N GLY A 123 3.59 -0.79 -13.09
CA GLY A 123 3.42 -1.15 -14.49
C GLY A 123 3.22 0.04 -15.43
N ASP A 124 3.51 -0.17 -16.71
CA ASP A 124 3.30 0.82 -17.78
C ASP A 124 2.31 0.36 -18.86
N GLY A 125 1.65 -0.79 -18.63
CA GLY A 125 0.71 -1.40 -19.55
C GLY A 125 1.33 -2.39 -20.54
N SER A 126 2.64 -2.63 -20.49
CA SER A 126 3.30 -3.74 -21.17
C SER A 126 3.50 -4.95 -20.24
N LEU A 127 3.85 -6.12 -20.80
CA LEU A 127 4.23 -7.33 -20.05
C LEU A 127 5.75 -7.47 -20.09
N PRO A 128 6.44 -7.98 -19.05
CA PRO A 128 5.99 -8.44 -17.70
C PRO A 128 5.51 -7.31 -16.76
N TYR A 129 5.26 -7.51 -15.46
CA TYR A 129 4.55 -6.53 -14.61
C TYR A 129 5.46 -5.80 -13.60
N GLY A 130 5.11 -4.58 -13.21
CA GLY A 130 5.82 -3.86 -12.15
C GLY A 130 5.40 -4.35 -10.75
N SER A 131 6.36 -4.48 -9.84
CA SER A 131 6.11 -4.98 -8.48
C SER A 131 6.61 -4.03 -7.39
N LEU A 132 5.82 -3.90 -6.33
CA LEU A 132 6.23 -3.33 -5.05
C LEU A 132 6.39 -4.49 -4.06
N LYS A 133 7.60 -4.72 -3.57
CA LYS A 133 7.90 -5.68 -2.50
C LYS A 133 8.00 -4.95 -1.17
N ILE A 134 7.44 -5.53 -0.11
CA ILE A 134 7.49 -4.99 1.25
C ILE A 134 8.46 -5.83 2.07
N ASN A 135 9.40 -5.21 2.78
CA ASN A 135 10.39 -5.89 3.62
C ASN A 135 10.27 -5.43 5.08
N GLY A 136 9.67 -6.27 5.92
CA GLY A 136 9.31 -5.97 7.30
C GLY A 136 7.91 -5.39 7.44
N THR A 137 7.70 -4.61 8.51
CA THR A 137 6.44 -3.87 8.71
C THR A 137 6.57 -2.48 8.10
N HIS A 138 5.83 -2.21 7.03
CA HIS A 138 5.94 -0.94 6.32
C HIS A 138 4.61 -0.18 6.32
N THR A 139 4.62 1.03 6.87
CA THR A 139 3.47 1.94 6.83
C THR A 139 3.61 2.89 5.65
N ILE A 140 2.61 2.96 4.78
CA ILE A 140 2.50 3.99 3.75
C ILE A 140 1.35 4.93 4.14
N THR A 141 1.70 6.18 4.43
CA THR A 141 0.73 7.26 4.66
C THR A 141 0.58 8.12 3.41
N GLY A 142 -0.59 8.68 3.18
CA GLY A 142 -0.81 9.59 2.05
C GLY A 142 -1.90 10.63 2.31
N LYS A 143 -1.69 11.83 1.78
CA LYS A 143 -2.65 12.94 1.78
C LYS A 143 -3.16 13.17 0.37
N GLY A 144 -4.07 12.29 -0.06
CA GLY A 144 -4.56 12.29 -1.43
C GLY A 144 -3.57 11.72 -2.44
N GLY A 145 -2.53 11.02 -1.97
CA GLY A 145 -1.64 10.26 -2.84
C GLY A 145 -2.27 8.98 -3.36
N THR A 146 -1.66 8.42 -4.40
CA THR A 146 -2.16 7.23 -5.06
C THR A 146 -1.10 6.15 -5.27
N ILE A 147 -1.52 4.90 -5.17
CA ILE A 147 -0.80 3.73 -5.68
C ILE A 147 -1.68 3.09 -6.76
N GLU A 148 -1.28 3.21 -8.01
CA GLU A 148 -2.00 2.65 -9.15
C GLU A 148 -1.38 1.32 -9.58
N LEU A 149 -2.16 0.25 -9.57
CA LEU A 149 -1.78 -1.06 -10.09
C LEU A 149 -2.30 -1.21 -11.52
N LYS A 150 -1.40 -1.25 -12.51
CA LYS A 150 -1.75 -1.68 -13.87
C LYS A 150 -1.95 -3.19 -13.92
N GLU A 151 -2.37 -3.68 -15.09
CA GLU A 151 -2.72 -5.08 -15.31
C GLU A 151 -1.62 -6.01 -14.76
N LYS A 152 -2.01 -6.92 -13.85
CA LYS A 152 -1.17 -7.91 -13.14
C LYS A 152 0.10 -7.37 -12.47
N SER A 153 0.17 -6.06 -12.23
CA SER A 153 1.13 -5.47 -11.31
C SER A 153 0.80 -5.87 -9.87
N SER A 154 1.79 -5.78 -8.98
CA SER A 154 1.65 -6.44 -7.68
C SER A 154 2.26 -5.72 -6.50
N ILE A 155 1.60 -5.88 -5.35
CA ILE A 155 2.15 -5.59 -4.04
C ILE A 155 2.29 -6.92 -3.30
N ILE A 156 3.51 -7.32 -2.96
CA ILE A 156 3.84 -8.64 -2.40
C ILE A 156 4.86 -8.52 -1.25
N PRO A 157 4.98 -9.51 -0.35
CA PRO A 157 6.07 -9.55 0.62
C PRO A 157 7.40 -9.80 -0.10
N LEU A 158 8.50 -9.37 0.53
CA LEU A 158 9.85 -9.80 0.16
C LEU A 158 10.16 -11.16 0.82
N ASN A 159 9.78 -11.30 2.08
CA ASN A 159 9.97 -12.46 2.94
C ASN A 159 8.61 -13.00 3.42
N ASP A 160 8.22 -14.14 2.89
CA ASP A 160 7.09 -15.00 3.33
C ASP A 160 5.94 -14.30 4.11
N THR A 161 5.46 -14.88 5.22
CA THR A 161 4.25 -14.43 5.94
C THR A 161 4.48 -13.32 6.97
N ASP A 162 5.71 -12.86 7.20
CA ASP A 162 5.99 -11.92 8.28
C ASP A 162 5.91 -10.45 7.86
N ASP A 163 6.04 -10.18 6.56
CA ASP A 163 5.95 -8.82 6.05
C ASP A 163 4.51 -8.29 6.11
N LEU A 164 4.36 -7.06 6.60
CA LEU A 164 3.08 -6.40 6.83
C LEU A 164 3.07 -5.03 6.17
N LEU A 165 2.09 -4.80 5.30
CA LEU A 165 1.79 -3.48 4.75
C LEU A 165 0.69 -2.81 5.56
N ILE A 166 0.92 -1.58 6.02
CA ILE A 166 -0.10 -0.73 6.65
C ILE A 166 -0.38 0.44 5.72
N LEU A 167 -1.62 0.58 5.25
CA LEU A 167 -2.04 1.70 4.40
C LEU A 167 -2.85 2.69 5.24
N THR A 168 -2.49 3.98 5.23
CA THR A 168 -3.21 4.99 6.02
C THR A 168 -3.26 6.36 5.33
N GLY A 169 -4.09 7.24 5.86
CA GLY A 169 -4.12 8.66 5.52
C GLY A 169 -3.41 9.57 6.53
N ASP A 170 -3.39 10.86 6.21
CA ASP A 170 -2.88 11.92 7.08
C ASP A 170 -3.90 12.22 8.19
N SER A 171 -3.64 11.73 9.41
CA SER A 171 -4.48 11.98 10.58
C SER A 171 -4.58 13.45 10.99
N GLY A 172 -3.68 14.30 10.50
CA GLY A 172 -3.72 15.75 10.69
C GLY A 172 -4.65 16.47 9.70
N CYS A 173 -5.19 15.76 8.71
CA CYS A 173 -6.03 16.33 7.66
C CYS A 173 -7.52 16.35 8.05
N THR A 174 -8.16 17.51 7.92
CA THR A 174 -9.59 17.68 8.20
C THR A 174 -10.41 16.89 7.19
N GLY A 175 -11.02 15.79 7.62
CA GLY A 175 -11.77 14.88 6.74
C GLY A 175 -11.21 13.46 6.74
N TYR A 176 -10.04 13.23 7.34
CA TYR A 176 -9.59 11.87 7.62
C TYR A 176 -10.58 11.17 8.59
N PRO A 177 -10.99 9.93 8.32
CA PRO A 177 -10.53 9.04 7.23
C PRO A 177 -11.44 8.99 5.99
N ASP A 178 -12.54 9.73 5.99
CA ASP A 178 -13.61 9.59 5.01
C ASP A 178 -13.35 10.36 3.70
N ASP A 179 -12.40 11.29 3.71
CA ASP A 179 -11.99 12.09 2.55
C ASP A 179 -10.76 11.50 1.86
N ARG A 180 -10.89 11.18 0.55
CA ARG A 180 -9.78 10.74 -0.29
C ARG A 180 -8.68 11.79 -0.40
N ALA A 181 -8.96 13.08 -0.28
CA ALA A 181 -7.93 14.11 -0.26
C ALA A 181 -7.04 14.05 1.00
N CYS A 182 -7.53 13.40 2.06
CA CYS A 182 -6.83 13.21 3.33
C CYS A 182 -6.28 11.77 3.49
N SER A 183 -6.40 10.92 2.48
CA SER A 183 -6.09 9.50 2.61
C SER A 183 -5.36 8.95 1.39
N LEU A 184 -4.60 7.87 1.60
CA LEU A 184 -4.00 7.12 0.52
C LEU A 184 -5.09 6.38 -0.27
N THR A 185 -4.95 6.32 -1.60
CA THR A 185 -5.81 5.48 -2.45
C THR A 185 -4.98 4.48 -3.23
N VAL A 186 -5.20 3.19 -2.99
CA VAL A 186 -4.70 2.10 -3.81
C VAL A 186 -5.79 1.67 -4.78
N PHE A 187 -5.52 1.64 -6.08
CA PHE A 187 -6.52 1.27 -7.07
C PHE A 187 -5.94 0.61 -8.31
N GLY A 188 -6.77 -0.07 -9.10
CA GLY A 188 -6.37 -0.58 -10.41
C GLY A 188 -6.85 -1.99 -10.69
N ILE A 189 -6.02 -2.75 -11.42
CA ILE A 189 -6.36 -4.07 -12.00
C ILE A 189 -5.22 -5.11 -11.80
N GLY A 190 -4.50 -4.97 -10.68
CA GLY A 190 -3.40 -5.86 -10.26
C GLY A 190 -3.78 -6.78 -9.11
N TYR A 191 -2.79 -7.21 -8.33
CA TYR A 191 -3.01 -8.01 -7.12
C TYR A 191 -2.24 -7.48 -5.92
N ILE A 192 -2.89 -7.53 -4.76
CA ILE A 192 -2.29 -7.29 -3.45
C ILE A 192 -2.22 -8.66 -2.79
N ALA A 193 -1.01 -9.18 -2.63
CA ALA A 193 -0.74 -10.46 -2.02
C ALA A 193 0.37 -10.30 -0.98
N VAL A 194 0.10 -9.47 0.02
CA VAL A 194 0.90 -9.24 1.23
C VAL A 194 -0.07 -9.09 2.39
N ARG A 195 0.33 -9.41 3.63
CA ARG A 195 -0.50 -9.10 4.79
C ARG A 195 -0.76 -7.60 4.83
N LEU A 196 -2.02 -7.24 5.03
CA LEU A 196 -2.46 -5.87 4.87
C LEU A 196 -3.25 -5.41 6.11
N ASP A 197 -2.88 -4.28 6.68
CA ASP A 197 -3.71 -3.47 7.58
C ASP A 197 -4.20 -2.24 6.82
N ASN A 198 -5.45 -2.33 6.33
CA ASN A 198 -6.07 -1.28 5.55
C ASN A 198 -6.76 -0.24 6.45
N ARG A 199 -6.25 0.98 6.42
CA ARG A 199 -6.78 2.20 7.06
C ARG A 199 -6.95 3.33 6.04
N ALA A 200 -7.09 2.96 4.78
CA ALA A 200 -7.09 3.82 3.60
C ALA A 200 -8.16 3.37 2.60
N PHE A 201 -8.09 3.85 1.35
CA PHE A 201 -8.99 3.44 0.28
C PHE A 201 -8.36 2.40 -0.63
N VAL A 202 -8.97 1.22 -0.75
CA VAL A 202 -8.61 0.19 -1.74
C VAL A 202 -9.75 0.05 -2.74
N VAL A 203 -9.48 0.28 -4.02
CA VAL A 203 -10.53 0.54 -5.03
C VAL A 203 -10.35 -0.32 -6.29
N GLY A 204 -11.34 -1.16 -6.59
CA GLY A 204 -11.49 -1.82 -7.89
C GLY A 204 -12.25 -0.92 -8.86
N LYS A 205 -11.68 -0.67 -10.04
CA LYS A 205 -12.23 0.26 -11.06
C LYS A 205 -12.58 -0.38 -12.41
N ASP A 206 -12.16 -1.61 -12.67
CA ASP A 206 -12.45 -2.32 -13.92
C ASP A 206 -13.31 -3.55 -13.64
N ALA A 207 -14.42 -3.68 -14.35
CA ALA A 207 -15.37 -4.78 -14.17
C ALA A 207 -14.77 -6.13 -14.59
N SER A 208 -14.02 -6.11 -15.70
CA SER A 208 -13.49 -7.28 -16.40
C SER A 208 -12.16 -7.75 -15.84
N LYS A 209 -11.42 -6.85 -15.17
CA LYS A 209 -10.12 -7.11 -14.57
C LYS A 209 -10.13 -6.67 -13.11
N PRO A 210 -10.62 -7.52 -12.19
CA PRO A 210 -10.72 -7.14 -10.78
C PRO A 210 -9.35 -6.78 -10.20
N LEU A 211 -9.37 -5.84 -9.25
CA LEU A 211 -8.29 -5.76 -8.27
C LEU A 211 -8.37 -7.00 -7.38
N LYS A 212 -7.30 -7.79 -7.33
CA LYS A 212 -7.27 -9.05 -6.57
C LYS A 212 -6.65 -8.85 -5.20
N LEU A 213 -7.27 -9.41 -4.18
CA LEU A 213 -6.78 -9.50 -2.81
C LEU A 213 -6.57 -10.98 -2.49
N ASP A 214 -5.34 -11.42 -2.23
CA ASP A 214 -5.02 -12.85 -2.25
C ASP A 214 -3.86 -13.25 -1.32
N GLY A 215 -3.74 -14.55 -1.04
CA GLY A 215 -2.56 -15.20 -0.44
C GLY A 215 -2.33 -15.00 1.06
N TYR A 216 -2.75 -13.86 1.63
CA TYR A 216 -2.41 -13.50 3.01
C TYR A 216 -3.57 -12.84 3.73
N ASP A 217 -3.59 -12.96 5.06
CA ASP A 217 -4.58 -12.32 5.91
C ASP A 217 -4.59 -10.81 5.70
N MET A 218 -5.78 -10.28 5.45
CA MET A 218 -6.01 -8.86 5.41
C MET A 218 -6.86 -8.45 6.60
N THR A 219 -6.54 -7.29 7.14
CA THR A 219 -7.25 -6.67 8.25
C THR A 219 -7.63 -5.26 7.82
N GLY A 220 -8.76 -4.78 8.31
CA GLY A 220 -9.18 -3.40 8.09
C GLY A 220 -9.66 -2.79 9.39
N THR A 221 -9.32 -1.54 9.63
CA THR A 221 -9.83 -0.81 10.80
C THR A 221 -11.15 -0.10 10.46
N SER A 222 -11.82 0.51 11.43
CA SER A 222 -13.05 1.30 11.19
C SER A 222 -12.85 2.49 10.25
N VAL A 223 -11.61 2.79 9.89
CA VAL A 223 -11.22 3.91 9.04
C VAL A 223 -10.78 3.47 7.64
N GLY A 224 -10.75 2.17 7.35
CA GLY A 224 -10.41 1.59 6.05
C GLY A 224 -11.63 1.29 5.17
N TRP A 225 -11.41 1.33 3.86
CA TRP A 225 -12.46 1.18 2.83
C TRP A 225 -12.05 0.19 1.74
N TRP A 226 -12.92 -0.76 1.42
CA TRP A 226 -12.87 -1.59 0.22
C TRP A 226 -13.98 -1.13 -0.72
N ILE A 227 -13.63 -0.68 -1.93
CA ILE A 227 -14.58 -0.02 -2.82
C ILE A 227 -14.57 -0.63 -4.22
N ALA A 228 -15.73 -1.09 -4.67
CA ALA A 228 -16.00 -1.34 -6.09
C ALA A 228 -16.68 -0.10 -6.69
N GLU A 229 -15.94 0.66 -7.50
CA GLU A 229 -16.35 1.96 -8.04
C GLU A 229 -16.39 1.94 -9.57
N ASP A 230 -17.27 2.75 -10.17
CA ASP A 230 -17.36 2.95 -11.62
C ASP A 230 -17.58 1.66 -12.43
N GLY A 231 -18.34 0.72 -11.86
CA GLY A 231 -18.58 -0.60 -12.45
C GLY A 231 -17.44 -1.58 -12.21
N GLY A 232 -16.39 -1.17 -11.50
CA GLY A 232 -15.23 -1.97 -11.17
C GLY A 232 -15.52 -3.18 -10.28
N SER A 233 -14.54 -4.07 -10.19
CA SER A 233 -14.61 -5.26 -9.35
C SER A 233 -13.41 -5.41 -8.41
N ILE A 234 -13.66 -5.96 -7.22
CA ILE A 234 -12.64 -6.47 -6.31
C ILE A 234 -12.86 -7.98 -6.17
N ALA A 235 -11.82 -8.77 -6.45
CA ALA A 235 -11.82 -10.21 -6.23
C ALA A 235 -11.04 -10.54 -4.96
N ILE A 236 -11.62 -11.37 -4.09
CA ILE A 236 -11.13 -11.62 -2.74
C ILE A 236 -10.98 -13.12 -2.57
N GLY A 237 -9.73 -13.58 -2.60
CA GLY A 237 -9.32 -14.96 -2.38
C GLY A 237 -8.81 -15.25 -0.97
N THR A 238 -8.90 -14.29 -0.05
CA THR A 238 -8.34 -14.37 1.31
C THR A 238 -9.31 -13.86 2.37
N ASP A 239 -9.00 -14.12 3.64
CA ASP A 239 -9.74 -13.59 4.78
C ASP A 239 -9.50 -12.10 4.98
N ILE A 240 -10.59 -11.35 5.26
CA ILE A 240 -10.55 -9.90 5.49
C ILE A 240 -11.22 -9.57 6.84
N THR A 241 -10.44 -9.56 7.90
CA THR A 241 -10.95 -9.27 9.24
C THR A 241 -10.96 -7.76 9.56
N GLY A 242 -11.52 -7.40 10.71
CA GLY A 242 -11.62 -6.02 11.21
C GLY A 242 -12.85 -5.22 10.74
N ALA A 243 -12.95 -3.96 11.16
CA ALA A 243 -14.16 -3.13 11.09
C ALA A 243 -14.27 -2.25 9.82
N CYS A 244 -13.53 -2.58 8.76
CA CYS A 244 -13.52 -1.83 7.51
C CYS A 244 -14.88 -1.79 6.80
N THR A 245 -15.12 -0.69 6.07
CA THR A 245 -16.36 -0.53 5.29
C THR A 245 -16.18 -1.09 3.89
N TRP A 246 -17.14 -1.92 3.45
CA TRP A 246 -17.19 -2.44 2.09
C TRP A 246 -18.27 -1.68 1.32
N LEU A 247 -17.91 -1.11 0.18
CA LEU A 247 -18.78 -0.20 -0.55
C LEU A 247 -18.80 -0.48 -2.05
N THR A 248 -19.96 -0.73 -2.60
CA THR A 248 -20.23 -0.58 -4.04
C THR A 248 -20.77 0.83 -4.29
N LYS A 249 -20.26 1.62 -5.26
CA LYS A 249 -20.84 2.93 -5.58
C LYS A 249 -22.06 2.82 -6.50
N ALA A 250 -22.91 3.85 -6.52
CA ALA A 250 -24.23 3.83 -7.15
C ALA A 250 -24.25 4.20 -8.64
N ASN A 251 -23.19 4.85 -9.15
CA ASN A 251 -23.19 5.42 -10.51
C ASN A 251 -23.03 4.34 -11.58
N ALA A 252 -22.46 3.19 -11.22
CA ALA A 252 -22.39 1.99 -12.03
C ALA A 252 -22.29 0.78 -11.10
N PRO A 253 -22.97 -0.34 -11.42
CA PRO A 253 -22.98 -1.53 -10.57
C PRO A 253 -21.57 -2.13 -10.46
N GLY A 254 -20.90 -1.86 -9.34
CA GLY A 254 -19.63 -2.51 -9.00
C GLY A 254 -19.84 -3.94 -8.53
N SER A 255 -18.76 -4.72 -8.40
CA SER A 255 -18.86 -6.08 -7.86
C SER A 255 -17.76 -6.46 -6.88
N PHE A 256 -18.14 -7.28 -5.91
CA PHE A 256 -17.24 -8.04 -5.06
C PHE A 256 -17.36 -9.51 -5.46
N LEU A 257 -16.23 -10.12 -5.82
CA LEU A 257 -16.13 -11.53 -6.15
C LEU A 257 -15.41 -12.21 -4.98
N LEU A 258 -16.12 -13.06 -4.25
CA LEU A 258 -15.66 -13.68 -3.01
C LEU A 258 -15.36 -15.15 -3.26
N GLY A 259 -14.16 -15.58 -2.90
CA GLY A 259 -13.65 -16.90 -3.19
C GLY A 259 -12.59 -16.90 -4.28
N HIS A 260 -11.77 -17.95 -4.29
CA HIS A 260 -10.73 -18.11 -5.28
C HIS A 260 -11.28 -18.90 -6.48
N PRO A 261 -11.35 -18.34 -7.70
CA PRO A 261 -11.86 -19.06 -8.85
C PRO A 261 -11.04 -20.32 -9.16
N ASP A 262 -9.75 -20.30 -8.83
CA ASP A 262 -8.83 -21.40 -9.12
C ASP A 262 -8.64 -22.43 -7.99
N VAL A 263 -9.06 -22.16 -6.74
CA VAL A 263 -8.71 -23.03 -5.58
C VAL A 263 -9.93 -23.77 -4.99
N GLY A 264 -11.15 -23.47 -5.44
CA GLY A 264 -12.34 -24.30 -5.16
C GLY A 264 -12.85 -24.28 -3.71
N ASP A 265 -12.03 -23.97 -2.73
CA ASP A 265 -12.41 -23.81 -1.33
C ASP A 265 -11.78 -22.52 -0.79
N GLY A 266 -12.61 -21.49 -0.59
CA GLY A 266 -12.17 -20.23 0.01
C GLY A 266 -13.19 -19.77 1.05
N CYS A 267 -12.76 -19.60 2.29
CA CYS A 267 -13.50 -18.78 3.24
C CYS A 267 -13.11 -17.32 3.03
N VAL A 268 -14.12 -16.45 3.02
CA VAL A 268 -13.94 -15.00 3.21
C VAL A 268 -14.76 -14.59 4.42
N ALA A 269 -14.10 -14.38 5.55
CA ALA A 269 -14.71 -13.75 6.71
C ALA A 269 -14.54 -12.22 6.63
N ALA A 270 -15.62 -11.47 6.88
CA ALA A 270 -15.62 -10.01 6.93
C ALA A 270 -16.26 -9.49 8.23
N THR A 271 -15.54 -8.79 9.10
CA THR A 271 -16.14 -8.35 10.39
C THR A 271 -16.67 -6.91 10.42
N GLY A 272 -16.51 -6.17 9.31
CA GLY A 272 -16.90 -4.77 9.17
C GLY A 272 -18.25 -4.56 8.48
N GLU A 273 -18.73 -3.31 8.44
CA GLU A 273 -20.01 -2.99 7.78
C GLU A 273 -19.92 -3.25 6.28
N VAL A 274 -20.86 -4.04 5.76
CA VAL A 274 -20.98 -4.29 4.32
C VAL A 274 -22.12 -3.43 3.79
N ILE A 275 -21.78 -2.42 2.99
CA ILE A 275 -22.73 -1.47 2.41
C ILE A 275 -22.84 -1.72 0.90
N LEU A 276 -23.92 -2.39 0.52
CA LEU A 276 -24.26 -2.58 -0.89
C LEU A 276 -25.21 -1.46 -1.32
N LYS A 277 -24.70 -0.46 -2.05
CA LYS A 277 -25.53 0.60 -2.66
C LYS A 277 -26.06 0.20 -4.04
N SER A 278 -25.27 -0.52 -4.83
CA SER A 278 -25.66 -1.04 -6.15
C SER A 278 -24.73 -2.20 -6.57
N GLY A 279 -25.10 -3.01 -7.56
CA GLY A 279 -24.21 -4.04 -8.10
C GLY A 279 -24.25 -5.39 -7.36
N LEU A 280 -23.13 -6.12 -7.38
CA LEU A 280 -23.12 -7.58 -7.13
C LEU A 280 -22.13 -7.99 -6.03
N LEU A 281 -22.59 -8.74 -5.04
CA LEU A 281 -21.76 -9.58 -4.17
C LEU A 281 -21.87 -11.02 -4.66
N SER A 282 -20.85 -11.55 -5.32
CA SER A 282 -20.85 -12.92 -5.85
C SER A 282 -19.95 -13.81 -5.00
N VAL A 283 -20.50 -14.83 -4.36
CA VAL A 283 -19.73 -15.89 -3.70
C VAL A 283 -19.56 -17.04 -4.69
N LEU A 284 -18.30 -17.29 -5.07
CA LEU A 284 -17.93 -18.28 -6.07
C LEU A 284 -18.11 -19.70 -5.55
N ASP A 285 -18.19 -20.66 -6.48
CA ASP A 285 -18.42 -22.06 -6.18
C ASP A 285 -17.41 -22.62 -5.17
N GLY A 286 -17.91 -23.47 -4.26
CA GLY A 286 -17.18 -24.01 -3.11
C GLY A 286 -16.71 -22.97 -2.08
N SER A 287 -16.93 -21.68 -2.30
CA SER A 287 -16.51 -20.62 -1.38
C SER A 287 -17.59 -20.27 -0.36
N ARG A 288 -17.15 -19.71 0.77
CA ARG A 288 -18.01 -19.31 1.88
C ARG A 288 -17.76 -17.87 2.23
N PHE A 289 -18.83 -17.10 2.33
CA PHE A 289 -18.77 -15.75 2.86
C PHE A 289 -19.47 -15.68 4.20
N CYS A 290 -18.83 -15.06 5.18
CA CYS A 290 -19.50 -14.75 6.44
C CYS A 290 -19.19 -13.32 6.87
N THR A 291 -20.18 -12.65 7.45
CA THR A 291 -19.93 -11.36 8.09
C THR A 291 -20.60 -11.21 9.45
N SER A 292 -19.81 -10.73 10.43
CA SER A 292 -20.33 -10.28 11.74
C SER A 292 -20.80 -8.83 11.71
N GLY A 293 -20.46 -8.09 10.66
CA GLY A 293 -20.88 -6.71 10.50
C GLY A 293 -22.32 -6.59 10.04
N LYS A 294 -22.87 -5.39 10.17
CA LYS A 294 -24.20 -5.08 9.64
C LYS A 294 -24.14 -5.08 8.11
N LEU A 295 -25.03 -5.87 7.49
CA LEU A 295 -25.31 -5.73 6.07
C LEU A 295 -26.33 -4.60 5.89
N THR A 296 -25.90 -3.47 5.30
CA THR A 296 -26.77 -2.33 5.04
C THR A 296 -27.02 -2.22 3.53
N TRP A 297 -28.30 -2.27 3.16
CA TRP A 297 -28.78 -1.98 1.81
C TRP A 297 -29.14 -0.51 1.70
N LYS A 298 -28.52 0.23 0.79
CA LYS A 298 -28.91 1.62 0.47
C LYS A 298 -29.28 1.69 -1.01
N SER A 299 -30.46 1.15 -1.32
CA SER A 299 -31.00 1.08 -2.69
C SER A 299 -31.56 2.43 -3.14
N VAL A 300 -30.69 3.36 -3.51
CA VAL A 300 -31.09 4.53 -4.29
C VAL A 300 -29.97 4.79 -5.28
N ASP A 301 -30.23 4.57 -6.57
CA ASP A 301 -29.28 5.02 -7.58
C ASP A 301 -29.23 6.57 -7.61
N VAL A 302 -28.25 7.14 -8.31
CA VAL A 302 -28.11 8.61 -8.44
C VAL A 302 -29.29 9.30 -9.15
N ASN A 303 -30.19 8.53 -9.77
CA ASN A 303 -31.35 9.02 -10.51
C ASN A 303 -32.68 8.76 -9.77
N GLY A 304 -32.66 8.23 -8.55
CA GLY A 304 -33.85 7.84 -7.80
C GLY A 304 -34.52 6.55 -8.28
N THR A 305 -33.93 5.82 -9.23
CA THR A 305 -34.35 4.46 -9.57
C THR A 305 -33.84 3.50 -8.49
N PRO A 306 -34.70 2.59 -8.00
CA PRO A 306 -34.24 1.53 -7.11
C PRO A 306 -33.21 0.67 -7.85
N SER A 307 -31.93 0.73 -7.44
CA SER A 307 -30.97 -0.31 -7.79
C SER A 307 -31.05 -1.39 -6.72
N GLN A 308 -31.28 -2.63 -7.13
CA GLN A 308 -31.19 -3.77 -6.24
C GLN A 308 -29.75 -4.26 -6.31
N ALA A 309 -29.01 -4.13 -5.21
CA ALA A 309 -27.82 -4.93 -5.06
C ALA A 309 -28.23 -6.42 -4.96
N GLN A 310 -27.39 -7.30 -5.48
CA GLN A 310 -27.65 -8.74 -5.50
C GLN A 310 -26.57 -9.49 -4.74
N ILE A 311 -26.97 -10.53 -4.02
CA ILE A 311 -26.06 -11.55 -3.51
C ILE A 311 -26.29 -12.79 -4.35
N VAL A 312 -25.27 -13.21 -5.08
CA VAL A 312 -25.31 -14.42 -5.90
C VAL A 312 -24.36 -15.44 -5.29
N THR A 313 -24.84 -16.66 -5.14
CA THR A 313 -24.03 -17.83 -4.78
C THR A 313 -24.04 -18.76 -5.99
N THR A 314 -22.89 -19.31 -6.36
CA THR A 314 -22.79 -20.29 -7.45
C THR A 314 -22.47 -21.68 -6.89
N GLY A 315 -23.05 -22.74 -7.48
CA GLY A 315 -22.76 -24.13 -7.09
C GLY A 315 -23.00 -24.41 -5.60
N ALA A 316 -21.98 -24.90 -4.89
CA ALA A 316 -21.98 -25.24 -3.48
C ALA A 316 -21.64 -24.05 -2.54
N ALA A 317 -21.62 -22.82 -3.05
CA ALA A 317 -21.28 -21.64 -2.28
C ALA A 317 -22.30 -21.32 -1.17
N THR A 318 -21.82 -20.73 -0.07
CA THR A 318 -22.68 -20.29 1.05
C THR A 318 -22.38 -18.85 1.48
N ALA A 319 -23.41 -18.09 1.85
CA ALA A 319 -23.27 -16.72 2.35
C ALA A 319 -24.08 -16.54 3.64
N THR A 320 -23.43 -16.13 4.72
CA THR A 320 -24.05 -15.96 6.05
C THR A 320 -23.84 -14.55 6.60
N PHE A 321 -24.87 -13.92 7.16
CA PHE A 321 -24.84 -12.52 7.60
C PHE A 321 -25.37 -12.35 9.02
N GLY A 322 -24.84 -11.38 9.77
CA GLY A 322 -25.40 -10.94 11.05
C GLY A 322 -25.07 -11.85 12.23
N LEU A 323 -23.93 -12.53 12.18
CA LEU A 323 -23.46 -13.41 13.24
C LEU A 323 -22.84 -12.54 14.35
N GLY A 324 -23.50 -12.43 15.50
CA GLY A 324 -23.26 -11.42 16.56
C GLY A 324 -21.86 -11.35 17.19
N SER A 325 -20.89 -12.14 16.75
CA SER A 325 -19.46 -12.00 17.05
C SER A 325 -18.58 -12.59 15.93
N ALA A 326 -17.36 -12.07 15.73
CA ALA A 326 -16.41 -12.62 14.74
C ALA A 326 -16.14 -14.13 14.97
N SER A 327 -16.15 -14.58 16.23
CA SER A 327 -16.00 -15.99 16.61
C SER A 327 -17.17 -16.90 16.18
N SER A 328 -18.29 -16.32 15.73
CA SER A 328 -19.46 -17.06 15.25
C SER A 328 -19.47 -17.29 13.74
N CYS A 329 -18.44 -16.85 13.01
CA CYS A 329 -18.12 -17.29 11.65
C CYS A 329 -17.63 -18.75 11.60
N THR A 330 -18.23 -19.65 12.38
CA THR A 330 -17.95 -21.09 12.35
C THR A 330 -18.24 -21.73 10.99
N ALA A 331 -18.97 -21.05 10.11
CA ALA A 331 -19.15 -21.46 8.71
C ALA A 331 -17.82 -21.60 7.94
N CYS A 332 -16.76 -20.92 8.38
CA CYS A 332 -15.41 -21.03 7.83
C CYS A 332 -14.52 -22.04 8.56
N ASN A 333 -14.94 -22.50 9.73
CA ASN A 333 -14.29 -23.59 10.45
C ASN A 333 -14.93 -24.90 9.99
N VAL A 334 -14.55 -25.36 8.80
CA VAL A 334 -14.79 -26.76 8.42
C VAL A 334 -13.56 -27.54 8.84
N GLU A 335 -13.79 -28.56 9.64
CA GLU A 335 -12.80 -29.59 10.00
C GLU A 335 -12.17 -30.27 8.78
#